data_AF-A0A318UNE0-F1
#
_entry.id   AF-A0A318UNE0-F1
#
_cell.length_a   1.000
_cell.length_b   1.000
_cell.length_c   1.000
_cell.angle_alpha   90.00
_cell.angle_beta   90.00
_cell.angle_gamma   90.00
#
_symmetry.space_group_name_H-M   'P 1'
#
loop_
_entity.id
_entity.type
_entity.pdbx_description
1 polymer ?
#
loop_
_entity_poly.entity_id
_entity_poly.type
_entity_poly.pdbx_seq_one_letter_code
_entity_poly.pdbx_strand_id
1 'polypeptide(L)'
;MEKIIQVLFNNEVEAFTGLQALQQLDLTKDISLGETYVLSKDENGKTAIKSAKDKSQGSGIIGGGLLGGLLGILAGPLGFIVGLAGGMIAGSAGETLHAEDVSDYLDAVSANVPNGKSVLVAHVWEDWETPVNTVLLPISRELKRFKVQDEVFIPAQTELGKINSAVQQAEYKLNQAKDNELSEWKATLTDLKKQQKDLQGKLDKNLALQETQYQQWIEKTKNTDSEQTHEQQSRLKERAGAQKSRLEQIKKNR
;
A
#
# COMPACT_ATOMS: atom_id res chain seq x y z
N MET A 1 13.72 -7.08 -7.67
CA MET A 1 12.48 -7.75 -7.22
C MET A 1 11.57 -6.74 -6.55
N GLU A 2 10.29 -6.75 -6.88
CA GLU A 2 9.28 -5.87 -6.25
C GLU A 2 8.89 -6.40 -4.86
N LYS A 3 8.92 -5.52 -3.85
CA LYS A 3 8.60 -5.83 -2.46
C LYS A 3 7.84 -4.68 -1.81
N ILE A 4 7.04 -5.02 -0.82
CA ILE A 4 6.64 -4.09 0.23
C ILE A 4 7.36 -4.50 1.49
N ILE A 5 7.99 -3.55 2.17
CA ILE A 5 8.65 -3.79 3.44
C ILE A 5 7.88 -3.12 4.56
N GLN A 6 7.81 -3.81 5.70
CA GLN A 6 7.30 -3.27 6.96
C GLN A 6 8.42 -3.35 7.99
N VAL A 7 8.69 -2.22 8.64
CA VAL A 7 9.83 -2.09 9.53
C VAL A 7 9.37 -1.49 10.84
N LEU A 8 9.48 -2.25 11.92
CA LEU A 8 9.10 -1.81 13.26
C LEU A 8 10.31 -1.16 13.95
N PHE A 9 10.09 0.00 14.56
CA PHE A 9 11.11 0.80 15.26
C PHE A 9 10.70 1.11 16.70
N ASN A 10 11.66 1.52 17.52
CA ASN A 10 11.39 1.88 18.91
C ASN A 10 10.62 3.17 19.08
N ASN A 11 10.72 4.07 18.13
CA ASN A 11 10.13 5.40 18.18
C ASN A 11 10.09 6.01 16.78
N GLU A 12 9.44 7.17 16.68
CA GLU A 12 9.27 7.88 15.42
C GLU A 12 10.60 8.36 14.83
N VAL A 13 11.58 8.74 15.66
CA VAL A 13 12.89 9.23 15.19
C VAL A 13 13.61 8.15 14.41
N GLU A 14 13.70 6.94 14.96
CA GLU A 14 14.32 5.79 14.28
C GLU A 14 13.59 5.43 12.97
N ALA A 15 12.26 5.52 12.93
CA ALA A 15 11.49 5.28 11.71
C ALA A 15 11.81 6.29 10.60
N PHE A 16 11.96 7.57 10.94
CA PHE A 16 12.40 8.58 9.99
C PHE A 16 13.87 8.42 9.58
N THR A 17 14.74 7.97 10.48
CA THR A 17 16.13 7.60 10.14
C THR A 17 16.14 6.46 9.12
N GLY A 18 15.32 5.42 9.32
CA GLY A 18 15.17 4.32 8.36
C GLY A 18 14.65 4.78 7.00
N LEU A 19 13.65 5.67 6.99
CA LEU A 19 13.16 6.28 5.75
C LEU A 19 14.25 7.04 5.00
N GLN A 20 15.02 7.89 5.71
CA GLN A 20 16.13 8.62 5.10
C GLN A 20 17.20 7.68 4.53
N ALA A 21 17.47 6.56 5.19
CA ALA A 21 18.40 5.56 4.69
C ALA A 21 17.89 4.89 3.40
N LEU A 22 16.59 4.58 3.30
CA LEU A 22 16.00 4.07 2.05
C LEU A 22 16.05 5.11 0.93
N GLN A 23 15.78 6.39 1.23
CA GLN A 23 15.91 7.47 0.26
C GLN A 23 17.36 7.58 -0.24
N GLN A 24 18.34 7.42 0.64
CA GLN A 24 19.75 7.41 0.24
C GLN A 24 20.09 6.25 -0.69
N LEU A 25 19.59 5.03 -0.42
CA LEU A 25 19.79 3.88 -1.31
C LEU A 25 19.14 4.08 -2.68
N ASP A 26 18.02 4.79 -2.74
CA ASP A 26 17.35 5.13 -3.99
C ASP A 26 18.07 6.26 -4.76
N LEU A 27 18.73 7.18 -4.05
CA LEU A 27 19.64 8.17 -4.65
C LEU A 27 20.89 7.49 -5.23
N THR A 28 21.50 6.54 -4.51
CA THR A 28 22.67 5.77 -4.98
C THR A 28 22.32 4.67 -5.98
N LYS A 29 21.02 4.50 -6.27
CA LYS A 29 20.46 3.52 -7.22
C LYS A 29 20.58 2.06 -6.77
N ASP A 30 20.92 1.80 -5.52
CA ASP A 30 20.93 0.45 -4.96
C ASP A 30 19.52 -0.15 -4.88
N ILE A 31 18.49 0.69 -4.78
CA ILE A 31 17.08 0.29 -4.90
C ILE A 31 16.29 1.29 -5.77
N SER A 32 15.07 0.95 -6.15
CA SER A 32 14.07 1.95 -6.55
C SER A 32 13.05 2.08 -5.44
N LEU A 33 12.96 3.26 -4.84
CA LEU A 33 11.99 3.55 -3.79
C LEU A 33 10.71 4.13 -4.39
N GLY A 34 9.58 3.55 -4.03
CA GLY A 34 8.26 4.07 -4.36
C GLY A 34 7.69 4.87 -3.21
N GLU A 35 6.38 4.75 -3.00
CA GLU A 35 5.69 5.38 -1.88
C GLU A 35 6.12 4.81 -0.52
N THR A 36 6.17 5.67 0.49
CA THR A 36 6.65 5.36 1.84
C THR A 36 5.85 6.09 2.92
N TYR A 37 5.61 5.41 4.04
CA TYR A 37 4.78 5.89 5.15
C TYR A 37 5.36 5.53 6.49
N VAL A 38 5.27 6.46 7.43
CA VAL A 38 5.56 6.22 8.84
C VAL A 38 4.25 6.34 9.62
N LEU A 39 3.88 5.27 10.30
CA LEU A 39 2.80 5.26 11.29
C LEU A 39 3.43 5.20 12.68
N SER A 40 3.18 6.21 13.50
CA SER A 40 3.64 6.27 14.89
C SER A 40 2.46 6.10 15.84
N LYS A 41 2.67 5.35 16.93
CA LYS A 41 1.72 5.19 18.04
C LYS A 41 2.41 5.57 19.34
N ASP A 42 1.88 6.56 20.04
CA ASP A 42 2.45 6.99 21.31
C ASP A 42 2.10 6.01 22.45
N GLU A 43 2.62 6.27 23.65
CA GLU A 43 2.38 5.41 24.82
C GLU A 43 0.91 5.38 25.26
N ASN A 44 0.16 6.46 24.98
CA ASN A 44 -1.26 6.59 25.27
C ASN A 44 -2.15 5.96 24.19
N GLY A 45 -1.56 5.38 23.14
CA GLY A 45 -2.26 4.76 22.03
C GLY A 45 -2.70 5.73 20.94
N LYS A 46 -2.34 7.01 21.00
CA LYS A 46 -2.65 7.98 19.96
C LYS A 46 -1.76 7.77 18.74
N THR A 47 -2.37 7.83 17.56
CA THR A 47 -1.71 7.50 16.30
C THR A 47 -1.49 8.72 15.41
N ALA A 48 -0.40 8.71 14.64
CA ALA A 48 -0.14 9.68 13.60
C ALA A 48 0.46 9.00 12.36
N ILE A 49 0.02 9.41 11.18
CA ILE A 49 0.61 8.98 9.90
C ILE A 49 1.34 10.17 9.28
N LYS A 50 2.54 9.92 8.77
CA LYS A 50 3.35 10.90 8.05
C LYS A 50 3.91 10.29 6.76
N SER A 51 3.94 11.07 5.68
CA SER A 51 4.54 10.65 4.40
C SER A 51 5.90 11.31 4.19
N ALA A 52 6.77 10.65 3.43
CA ALA A 52 8.08 11.17 3.06
C ALA A 52 8.04 12.42 2.17
N LYS A 53 6.94 12.65 1.43
CA LYS A 53 6.76 13.83 0.57
C LYS A 53 6.52 15.13 1.36
N ASP A 54 6.24 15.04 2.66
CA ASP A 54 5.84 16.19 3.50
C ASP A 54 7.00 17.12 3.91
N LYS A 55 8.27 16.80 3.64
CA LYS A 55 9.40 17.67 4.02
C LYS A 55 9.76 18.75 3.01
N SER A 56 9.38 18.64 1.73
CA SER A 56 9.84 19.60 0.68
C SER A 56 8.81 20.66 0.28
N GLN A 57 7.54 20.49 0.63
CA GLN A 57 6.48 21.44 0.31
C GLN A 57 5.71 21.74 1.60
N GLY A 58 5.79 22.98 2.10
CA GLY A 58 5.11 23.44 3.32
C GLY A 58 3.57 23.45 3.25
N SER A 59 2.98 22.62 2.40
CA SER A 59 1.56 22.37 2.27
C SER A 59 1.34 20.87 2.45
N GLY A 60 0.69 20.47 3.55
CA GLY A 60 0.32 19.09 3.88
C GLY A 60 -0.70 18.48 2.92
N ILE A 61 -0.37 18.44 1.63
CA ILE A 61 -1.15 17.80 0.58
C ILE A 61 -0.63 16.38 0.46
N ILE A 62 -1.31 15.50 1.17
CA ILE A 62 -1.04 14.07 1.26
C ILE A 62 -1.53 13.42 -0.05
N GLY A 63 -0.62 13.00 -0.93
CA GLY A 63 -0.95 12.41 -2.23
C GLY A 63 -1.68 11.06 -2.12
N GLY A 64 -2.92 10.98 -2.63
CA GLY A 64 -3.87 9.90 -2.36
C GLY A 64 -3.69 8.56 -3.10
N GLY A 65 -4.22 7.51 -2.47
CA GLY A 65 -4.49 6.17 -3.00
C GLY A 65 -3.44 5.09 -2.70
N LEU A 66 -2.16 5.38 -2.95
CA LEU A 66 -1.06 4.45 -2.59
C LEU A 66 -0.81 4.42 -1.08
N LEU A 67 -1.10 5.51 -0.36
CA LEU A 67 -0.88 5.59 1.10
C LEU A 67 -1.70 4.57 1.87
N GLY A 68 -2.97 4.47 1.51
CA GLY A 68 -3.86 3.60 2.26
C GLY A 68 -3.58 2.15 1.93
N GLY A 69 -3.32 1.76 0.67
CA GLY A 69 -3.03 0.35 0.37
C GLY A 69 -1.84 -0.17 1.16
N LEU A 70 -0.72 0.57 1.14
CA LEU A 70 0.50 0.19 1.84
C LEU A 70 0.28 0.04 3.35
N LEU A 71 -0.35 1.02 3.99
CA LEU A 71 -0.68 0.94 5.41
C LEU A 71 -1.70 -0.16 5.71
N GLY A 72 -2.65 -0.38 4.82
CA GLY A 72 -3.67 -1.41 4.91
C GLY A 72 -3.11 -2.82 5.03
N ILE A 73 -1.91 -3.08 4.53
CA ILE A 73 -1.24 -4.39 4.68
C ILE A 73 -0.98 -4.71 6.17
N LEU A 74 -0.85 -3.69 7.03
CA LEU A 74 -0.76 -3.91 8.49
C LEU A 74 -2.03 -4.55 9.05
N ALA A 75 -3.19 -4.30 8.42
CA ALA A 75 -4.47 -4.94 8.74
C ALA A 75 -4.76 -6.18 7.85
N GLY A 76 -3.79 -6.66 7.07
CA GLY A 76 -3.89 -7.85 6.23
C GLY A 76 -4.46 -7.61 4.83
N PRO A 77 -4.85 -8.66 4.09
CA PRO A 77 -5.30 -8.55 2.70
C PRO A 77 -6.56 -7.70 2.50
N LEU A 78 -7.55 -7.84 3.39
CA LEU A 78 -8.74 -6.97 3.41
C LEU A 78 -8.35 -5.54 3.75
N GLY A 79 -7.48 -5.37 4.75
CA GLY A 79 -6.89 -4.09 5.11
C GLY A 79 -6.19 -3.43 3.93
N PHE A 80 -5.47 -4.16 3.08
CA PHE A 80 -4.88 -3.63 1.85
C PHE A 80 -5.94 -3.10 0.89
N ILE A 81 -7.03 -3.84 0.61
CA ILE A 81 -8.09 -3.37 -0.30
C ILE A 81 -8.82 -2.15 0.29
N VAL A 82 -9.15 -2.18 1.58
CA VAL A 82 -9.76 -1.04 2.30
C VAL A 82 -8.76 0.11 2.42
N GLY A 83 -7.48 -0.17 2.48
CA GLY A 83 -6.43 0.82 2.44
C GLY A 83 -6.39 1.52 1.09
N LEU A 84 -6.38 0.76 0.00
CA LEU A 84 -6.53 1.30 -1.36
C LEU A 84 -7.77 2.20 -1.46
N ALA A 85 -8.82 1.87 -0.71
CA ALA A 85 -10.03 2.64 -0.54
C ALA A 85 -9.85 3.97 0.23
N GLY A 86 -9.27 3.90 1.43
CA GLY A 86 -9.22 5.01 2.40
C GLY A 86 -8.10 6.03 2.12
N GLY A 87 -7.01 5.60 1.49
CA GLY A 87 -5.88 6.47 1.16
C GLY A 87 -6.20 7.55 0.13
N MET A 88 -7.32 7.45 -0.60
CA MET A 88 -7.70 8.43 -1.63
C MET A 88 -8.30 9.73 -1.06
N ILE A 89 -8.70 9.71 0.22
CA ILE A 89 -9.63 10.70 0.80
C ILE A 89 -8.90 11.93 1.32
N ALA A 90 -7.68 11.75 1.87
CA ALA A 90 -6.90 12.86 2.41
C ALA A 90 -6.30 13.78 1.32
N GLY A 91 -6.32 13.35 0.05
CA GLY A 91 -5.73 14.08 -1.09
C GLY A 91 -6.73 14.73 -2.05
N SER A 92 -8.01 14.35 -2.00
CA SER A 92 -9.07 14.95 -2.82
C SER A 92 -9.99 15.80 -1.95
N ALA A 93 -9.77 17.11 -1.92
CA ALA A 93 -10.79 18.05 -1.46
C ALA A 93 -11.99 17.95 -2.43
N GLY A 94 -12.98 17.11 -2.11
CA GLY A 94 -14.14 16.97 -3.01
C GLY A 94 -15.23 15.98 -2.60
N GLU A 95 -14.92 14.82 -2.02
CA GLU A 95 -15.95 13.82 -1.70
C GLU A 95 -16.00 13.54 -0.19
N THR A 96 -17.13 13.91 0.43
CA THR A 96 -17.45 13.70 1.84
C THR A 96 -17.43 12.21 2.19
N LEU A 97 -16.34 11.74 2.78
CA LEU A 97 -16.39 10.56 3.64
C LEU A 97 -16.59 11.00 5.08
N HIS A 98 -17.32 10.19 5.82
CA HIS A 98 -17.61 10.45 7.22
C HIS A 98 -16.30 10.32 7.99
N ALA A 99 -16.03 11.23 8.93
CA ALA A 99 -14.82 11.18 9.75
C ALA A 99 -14.64 9.82 10.48
N GLU A 100 -15.76 9.11 10.68
CA GLU A 100 -15.87 7.76 11.21
C GLU A 100 -15.09 6.72 10.37
N ASP A 101 -15.21 6.75 9.03
CA ASP A 101 -14.56 5.77 8.13
C ASP A 101 -13.03 5.87 8.17
N VAL A 102 -12.51 7.08 8.40
CA VAL A 102 -11.06 7.32 8.55
C VAL A 102 -10.59 6.87 9.92
N SER A 103 -11.36 7.14 10.99
CA SER A 103 -11.02 6.72 12.35
C SER A 103 -10.94 5.19 12.45
N ASP A 104 -11.96 4.48 11.97
CA ASP A 104 -12.03 3.01 12.04
C ASP A 104 -10.88 2.35 11.26
N TYR A 105 -10.53 2.92 10.10
CA TYR A 105 -9.38 2.46 9.32
C TYR A 105 -8.06 2.68 10.06
N LEU A 106 -7.86 3.86 10.65
CA LEU A 106 -6.66 4.16 11.44
C LEU A 106 -6.56 3.26 12.67
N ASP A 107 -7.68 2.96 13.33
CA ASP A 107 -7.76 2.05 14.46
C ASP A 107 -7.38 0.61 14.02
N ALA A 108 -7.92 0.13 12.89
CA ALA A 108 -7.59 -1.19 12.36
C ALA A 108 -6.12 -1.34 11.98
N VAL A 109 -5.53 -0.33 11.33
CA VAL A 109 -4.12 -0.35 10.92
C VAL A 109 -3.20 -0.20 12.13
N SER A 110 -3.55 0.67 13.08
CA SER A 110 -2.74 0.94 14.27
C SER A 110 -2.88 -0.09 15.39
N ALA A 111 -3.90 -0.96 15.34
CA ALA A 111 -4.04 -2.09 16.26
C ALA A 111 -2.81 -3.02 16.21
N ASN A 112 -2.15 -3.10 15.05
CA ASN A 112 -0.96 -3.92 14.84
C ASN A 112 0.36 -3.18 15.15
N VAL A 113 0.29 -1.92 15.57
CA VAL A 113 1.45 -1.15 16.04
C VAL A 113 1.44 -1.13 17.57
N PRO A 114 2.48 -1.64 18.25
CA PRO A 114 2.55 -1.56 19.71
C PRO A 114 2.62 -0.11 20.18
N ASN A 115 2.09 0.17 21.38
CA ASN A 115 2.18 1.51 21.98
C ASN A 115 3.64 1.93 22.15
N GLY A 116 3.91 3.21 21.92
CA GLY A 116 5.24 3.81 21.94
C GLY A 116 6.14 3.36 20.78
N LYS A 117 5.63 2.71 19.73
CA LYS A 117 6.41 2.24 18.57
C LYS A 117 6.04 2.97 17.29
N SER A 118 6.82 2.73 16.24
CA SER A 118 6.55 3.27 14.91
C SER A 118 6.85 2.25 13.84
N VAL A 119 6.08 2.26 12.76
CA VAL A 119 6.25 1.36 11.62
C VAL A 119 6.48 2.18 10.36
N LEU A 120 7.55 1.86 9.63
CA LEU A 120 7.76 2.29 8.25
C LEU A 120 7.20 1.23 7.31
N VAL A 121 6.35 1.64 6.38
CA VAL A 121 5.94 0.81 5.24
C VAL A 121 6.48 1.45 3.97
N ALA A 122 7.15 0.67 3.13
CA ALA A 122 7.74 1.17 1.89
C ALA A 122 7.54 0.21 0.73
N HIS A 123 7.14 0.75 -0.43
CA HIS A 123 7.20 0.04 -1.70
C HIS A 123 8.60 0.17 -2.27
N VAL A 124 9.27 -0.96 -2.47
CA VAL A 124 10.68 -1.00 -2.88
C VAL A 124 10.88 -2.02 -3.98
N TRP A 125 11.73 -1.66 -4.94
CA TRP A 125 12.32 -2.60 -5.86
C TRP A 125 13.79 -2.80 -5.50
N GLU A 126 14.11 -3.96 -4.92
CA GLU A 126 15.48 -4.32 -4.50
C GLU A 126 16.01 -5.44 -5.40
N ASP A 127 17.24 -5.32 -5.91
CA ASP A 127 17.83 -6.39 -6.73
C ASP A 127 18.30 -7.56 -5.84
N TRP A 128 18.79 -7.24 -4.64
CA TRP A 128 19.10 -8.17 -3.55
C TRP A 128 18.85 -7.47 -2.20
N GLU A 129 18.79 -8.24 -1.11
CA GLU A 129 18.32 -7.73 0.19
C GLU A 129 19.39 -6.98 1.00
N THR A 130 20.68 -7.19 0.69
CA THR A 130 21.80 -6.68 1.51
C THR A 130 21.78 -5.15 1.72
N PRO A 131 21.52 -4.28 0.72
CA PRO A 131 21.59 -2.84 0.92
C PRO A 131 20.54 -2.38 1.93
N VAL A 132 19.30 -2.85 1.78
CA VAL A 132 18.20 -2.57 2.70
C VAL A 132 18.48 -3.15 4.09
N ASN A 133 18.95 -4.40 4.17
CA ASN A 133 19.29 -5.03 5.45
C ASN A 133 20.40 -4.28 6.20
N THR A 134 21.43 -3.84 5.48
CA THR A 134 22.59 -3.13 6.04
C THR A 134 22.15 -1.85 6.74
N VAL A 135 21.21 -1.11 6.14
CA VAL A 135 20.80 0.19 6.70
C VAL A 135 19.64 0.08 7.69
N LEU A 136 18.78 -0.94 7.59
CA LEU A 136 17.57 -1.04 8.43
C LEU A 136 17.70 -2.01 9.60
N LEU A 137 18.37 -3.16 9.46
CA LEU A 137 18.47 -4.14 10.55
C LEU A 137 19.12 -3.58 11.83
N PRO A 138 20.17 -2.73 11.76
CA PRO A 138 20.80 -2.21 12.98
C PRO A 138 19.89 -1.31 13.83
N ILE A 139 18.88 -0.68 13.22
CA ILE A 139 18.01 0.30 13.86
C ILE A 139 16.56 -0.20 14.01
N SER A 140 16.21 -1.35 13.45
CA SER A 140 14.86 -1.90 13.49
C SER A 140 14.71 -3.00 14.54
N ARG A 141 13.50 -3.14 15.06
CA ARG A 141 13.08 -4.27 15.90
C ARG A 141 12.68 -5.47 15.05
N GLU A 142 12.03 -5.22 13.92
CA GLU A 142 11.53 -6.23 13.01
C GLU A 142 11.52 -5.66 11.58
N LEU A 143 11.89 -6.49 10.61
CA LEU A 143 11.82 -6.18 9.18
C LEU A 143 11.10 -7.35 8.47
N LYS A 144 9.93 -7.07 7.91
CA LYS A 144 9.14 -8.01 7.10
C LYS A 144 9.16 -7.58 5.64
N ARG A 145 9.23 -8.56 4.73
CA ARG A 145 9.16 -8.38 3.27
C ARG A 145 7.96 -9.13 2.73
N PHE A 146 7.18 -8.48 1.90
CA PHE A 146 6.02 -9.03 1.22
C PHE A 146 6.26 -8.94 -0.28
N LYS A 147 6.20 -10.06 -1.00
CA LYS A 147 6.11 -10.07 -2.47
C LYS A 147 4.77 -9.46 -2.86
N VAL A 148 4.81 -8.33 -3.55
CA VAL A 148 3.59 -7.56 -3.89
C VAL A 148 2.56 -8.41 -4.63
N GLN A 149 3.01 -9.23 -5.58
CA GLN A 149 2.12 -10.12 -6.31
C GLN A 149 1.52 -11.21 -5.40
N ASP A 150 2.38 -12.00 -4.76
CA ASP A 150 1.98 -13.27 -4.16
C ASP A 150 1.36 -13.10 -2.77
N GLU A 151 1.84 -12.12 -2.00
CA GLU A 151 1.53 -11.97 -0.58
C GLU A 151 0.59 -10.78 -0.31
N VAL A 152 0.34 -9.94 -1.32
CA VAL A 152 -0.55 -8.78 -1.19
C VAL A 152 -1.68 -8.87 -2.21
N PHE A 153 -1.36 -8.92 -3.50
CA PHE A 153 -2.37 -8.82 -4.57
C PHE A 153 -3.22 -10.09 -4.72
N ILE A 154 -2.62 -11.29 -4.73
CA ILE A 154 -3.38 -12.56 -4.83
C ILE A 154 -4.34 -12.75 -3.63
N PRO A 155 -3.90 -12.56 -2.37
CA PRO A 155 -4.81 -12.61 -1.23
C PRO A 155 -5.93 -11.57 -1.33
N ALA A 156 -5.63 -10.35 -1.78
CA ALA A 156 -6.64 -9.33 -2.00
C ALA A 156 -7.71 -9.76 -3.04
N GLN A 157 -7.29 -10.33 -4.17
CA GLN A 157 -8.23 -10.88 -5.15
C GLN A 157 -9.07 -12.03 -4.59
N THR A 158 -8.46 -12.87 -3.75
CA THR A 158 -9.17 -13.99 -3.10
C THR A 158 -10.29 -13.47 -2.20
N GLU A 159 -10.02 -12.43 -1.42
CA GLU A 159 -11.02 -11.78 -0.58
C GLU A 159 -12.15 -11.14 -1.41
N LEU A 160 -11.83 -10.50 -2.54
CA LEU A 160 -12.86 -10.03 -3.49
C LEU A 160 -13.70 -11.18 -4.04
N GLY A 161 -13.09 -12.33 -4.34
CA GLY A 161 -13.77 -13.55 -4.78
C GLY A 161 -14.77 -14.08 -3.74
N LYS A 162 -14.45 -13.96 -2.45
CA LYS A 162 -15.39 -14.31 -1.36
C LYS A 162 -16.59 -13.37 -1.33
N ILE A 163 -16.39 -12.06 -1.51
CA ILE A 163 -17.49 -11.09 -1.58
C ILE A 163 -18.39 -11.38 -2.78
N ASN A 164 -17.80 -11.66 -3.95
CA ASN A 164 -18.56 -12.07 -5.13
C ASN A 164 -19.41 -13.33 -4.86
N SER A 165 -18.82 -14.32 -4.18
CA SER A 165 -19.52 -15.55 -3.81
C SER A 165 -20.64 -15.28 -2.80
N ALA A 166 -20.43 -14.37 -1.84
CA ALA A 166 -21.44 -13.96 -0.87
C ALA A 166 -22.63 -13.24 -1.54
N VAL A 167 -22.36 -12.36 -2.52
CA VAL A 167 -23.40 -11.73 -3.35
C VAL A 167 -24.25 -12.80 -4.05
N GLN A 168 -23.62 -13.77 -4.71
CA GLN A 168 -24.33 -14.86 -5.41
C GLN A 168 -25.19 -15.70 -4.45
N GLN A 169 -24.65 -16.02 -3.27
CA GLN A 169 -25.41 -16.75 -2.24
C GLN A 169 -26.58 -15.93 -1.71
N ALA A 170 -26.41 -14.63 -1.49
CA ALA A 170 -27.49 -13.74 -1.06
C ALA A 170 -28.60 -13.62 -2.13
N GLU A 171 -28.25 -13.56 -3.41
CA GLU A 171 -29.23 -13.59 -4.52
C GLU A 171 -30.02 -14.91 -4.54
N TYR A 172 -29.32 -16.04 -4.41
CA TYR A 172 -29.97 -17.35 -4.38
C TYR A 172 -30.91 -17.51 -3.18
N LYS A 173 -30.52 -17.03 -2.00
CA LYS A 173 -31.37 -17.05 -0.80
C LYS A 173 -32.55 -16.10 -0.92
N LEU A 174 -32.36 -14.90 -1.47
CA LEU A 174 -33.44 -13.94 -1.69
C LEU A 174 -34.53 -14.53 -2.61
N ASN A 175 -34.15 -15.28 -3.63
CA ASN A 175 -35.10 -15.94 -4.55
C ASN A 175 -35.91 -17.07 -3.89
N GLN A 176 -35.45 -17.62 -2.75
CA GLN A 176 -36.12 -18.68 -2.01
C GLN A 176 -36.72 -18.21 -0.67
N ALA A 177 -36.47 -16.96 -0.30
CA ALA A 177 -36.89 -16.40 0.97
C ALA A 177 -38.41 -16.27 1.06
N LYS A 178 -38.94 -16.48 2.25
CA LYS A 178 -40.36 -16.23 2.57
C LYS A 178 -40.59 -14.72 2.76
N ASP A 179 -41.84 -14.28 2.68
CA ASP A 179 -42.21 -12.86 2.76
C ASP A 179 -41.64 -12.13 4.00
N ASN A 180 -41.55 -12.82 5.13
CA ASN A 180 -41.02 -12.27 6.39
C ASN A 180 -39.48 -12.10 6.41
N GLU A 181 -38.76 -12.73 5.48
CA GLU A 181 -37.29 -12.70 5.37
C GLU A 181 -36.82 -11.86 4.17
N LEU A 182 -37.72 -11.53 3.24
CA LEU A 182 -37.40 -10.77 2.02
C LEU A 182 -36.74 -9.42 2.33
N SER A 183 -37.20 -8.72 3.37
CA SER A 183 -36.66 -7.39 3.69
C SER A 183 -35.22 -7.45 4.19
N GLU A 184 -34.90 -8.46 5.00
CA GLU A 184 -33.55 -8.67 5.53
C GLU A 184 -32.59 -9.05 4.40
N TRP A 185 -32.95 -10.06 3.59
CA TRP A 185 -32.12 -10.49 2.47
C TRP A 185 -31.92 -9.42 1.41
N LYS A 186 -32.92 -8.55 1.17
CA LYS A 186 -32.75 -7.37 0.30
C LYS A 186 -31.72 -6.41 0.87
N ALA A 187 -31.78 -6.09 2.16
CA ALA A 187 -30.82 -5.20 2.81
C ALA A 187 -29.39 -5.77 2.74
N THR A 188 -29.21 -7.05 3.06
CA THR A 188 -27.92 -7.74 2.96
C THR A 188 -27.38 -7.73 1.53
N LEU A 189 -28.21 -8.02 0.54
CA LEU A 189 -27.80 -8.02 -0.86
C LEU A 189 -27.40 -6.62 -1.33
N THR A 190 -28.13 -5.58 -0.93
CA THR A 190 -27.79 -4.19 -1.22
C THR A 190 -26.44 -3.81 -0.63
N ASP A 191 -26.17 -4.18 0.62
CA ASP A 191 -24.90 -3.89 1.27
C ASP A 191 -23.73 -4.64 0.61
N LEU A 192 -23.87 -5.94 0.37
CA LEU A 192 -22.85 -6.74 -0.31
C LEU A 192 -22.55 -6.23 -1.73
N LYS A 193 -23.57 -5.84 -2.50
CA LYS A 193 -23.39 -5.24 -3.84
C LYS A 193 -22.72 -3.88 -3.77
N LYS A 194 -23.03 -3.07 -2.75
CA LYS A 194 -22.36 -1.79 -2.50
C LYS A 194 -20.88 -2.03 -2.21
N GLN A 195 -20.56 -2.92 -1.28
CA GLN A 195 -19.18 -3.31 -0.94
C GLN A 195 -18.43 -3.83 -2.18
N GLN A 196 -19.03 -4.76 -2.93
CA GLN A 196 -18.44 -5.32 -4.15
C GLN A 196 -18.09 -4.22 -5.17
N LYS A 197 -19.06 -3.37 -5.53
CA LYS A 197 -18.88 -2.32 -6.53
C LYS A 197 -17.81 -1.31 -6.10
N ASP A 198 -17.85 -0.95 -4.83
CA ASP A 198 -16.91 -0.01 -4.23
C ASP A 198 -15.48 -0.56 -4.29
N LEU A 199 -15.26 -1.80 -3.84
CA LEU A 199 -13.94 -2.44 -3.87
C LEU A 199 -13.41 -2.63 -5.30
N GLN A 200 -14.27 -3.00 -6.26
CA GLN A 200 -13.90 -3.10 -7.68
C GLN A 200 -13.44 -1.75 -8.24
N GLY A 201 -14.24 -0.70 -8.05
CA GLY A 201 -13.87 0.65 -8.51
C GLY A 201 -12.59 1.19 -7.86
N LYS A 202 -12.30 0.78 -6.62
CA LYS A 202 -11.08 1.14 -5.89
C LYS A 202 -9.84 0.39 -6.42
N LEU A 203 -9.98 -0.88 -6.78
CA LEU A 203 -8.93 -1.66 -7.43
C LEU A 203 -8.54 -1.07 -8.79
N ASP A 204 -9.53 -0.71 -9.61
CA ASP A 204 -9.32 -0.08 -10.94
C ASP A 204 -8.54 1.23 -10.85
N LYS A 205 -8.84 2.06 -9.85
CA LYS A 205 -8.10 3.30 -9.61
C LYS A 205 -6.68 3.07 -9.10
N ASN A 206 -6.46 2.04 -8.27
CA ASN A 206 -5.11 1.70 -7.82
C ASN A 206 -4.22 1.22 -8.98
N LEU A 207 -4.77 0.50 -9.96
CA LEU A 207 -4.03 0.09 -11.15
C LEU A 207 -3.40 1.31 -11.86
N ALA A 208 -4.14 2.41 -12.02
CA ALA A 208 -3.60 3.65 -12.62
C ALA A 208 -2.46 4.29 -11.79
N LEU A 209 -2.55 4.23 -10.45
CA LEU A 209 -1.51 4.73 -9.56
C LEU A 209 -0.26 3.84 -9.60
N GLN A 210 -0.43 2.52 -9.64
CA GLN A 210 0.68 1.59 -9.85
C GLN A 210 1.37 1.90 -11.19
N GLU A 211 0.62 2.04 -12.28
CA GLU A 211 1.18 2.42 -13.59
C GLU A 211 2.03 3.69 -13.49
N THR A 212 1.53 4.72 -12.80
CA THR A 212 2.27 5.97 -12.58
C THR A 212 3.57 5.74 -11.81
N GLN A 213 3.54 4.95 -10.73
CA GLN A 213 4.73 4.58 -9.96
C GLN A 213 5.78 3.85 -10.82
N TYR A 214 5.34 2.92 -11.66
CA TYR A 214 6.22 2.19 -12.59
C TYR A 214 6.83 3.10 -13.65
N GLN A 215 6.05 4.02 -14.22
CA GLN A 215 6.55 5.01 -15.17
C GLN A 215 7.60 5.89 -14.51
N GLN A 216 7.37 6.36 -13.28
CA GLN A 216 8.34 7.16 -12.53
C GLN A 216 9.67 6.42 -12.30
N TRP A 217 9.62 5.14 -11.92
CA TRP A 217 10.84 4.33 -11.77
C TRP A 217 11.60 4.17 -13.09
N ILE A 218 10.89 3.91 -14.18
CA ILE A 218 11.47 3.76 -15.52
C ILE A 218 12.10 5.09 -15.98
N GLU A 219 11.40 6.21 -15.83
CA GLU A 219 11.90 7.55 -16.19
C GLU A 219 13.12 7.95 -15.37
N LYS A 220 13.09 7.72 -14.05
CA LYS A 220 14.23 8.00 -13.17
C LYS A 220 15.48 7.19 -13.53
N THR A 221 15.28 6.01 -14.12
CA THR A 221 16.39 5.19 -14.62
C THR A 221 16.95 5.70 -15.95
N LYS A 222 16.10 6.23 -16.84
CA LYS A 222 16.52 6.83 -18.13
C LYS A 222 17.34 8.11 -17.94
N ASN A 223 17.00 8.93 -16.95
CA ASN A 223 17.66 10.20 -16.67
C ASN A 223 18.92 10.07 -15.80
N THR A 224 19.52 8.88 -15.71
CA THR A 224 20.72 8.65 -14.90
C THR A 224 21.98 8.81 -15.75
N ASP A 225 22.80 9.83 -15.45
CA ASP A 225 24.08 10.12 -16.11
C ASP A 225 25.22 9.16 -15.68
N SER A 226 26.29 9.16 -16.49
CA SER A 226 27.33 8.14 -16.67
C SER A 226 28.32 7.85 -15.52
N GLU A 227 28.05 8.27 -14.29
CA GLU A 227 28.98 8.10 -13.15
C GLU A 227 28.93 6.70 -12.50
N GLN A 228 28.02 5.83 -12.94
CA GLN A 228 27.85 4.50 -12.37
C GLN A 228 28.85 3.48 -12.93
N THR A 229 29.34 2.58 -12.07
CA THR A 229 30.18 1.44 -12.48
C THR A 229 29.45 0.54 -13.48
N HIS A 230 30.20 -0.23 -14.28
CA HIS A 230 29.61 -1.19 -15.23
C HIS A 230 28.62 -2.16 -14.58
N GLU A 231 28.91 -2.63 -13.37
CA GLU A 231 28.02 -3.51 -12.62
C GLU A 231 26.71 -2.80 -12.25
N GLN A 232 26.79 -1.59 -11.70
CA GLN A 232 25.61 -0.79 -11.35
C GLN A 232 24.74 -0.48 -12.57
N GLN A 233 25.35 -0.13 -13.71
CA GLN A 233 24.62 0.09 -14.96
C GLN A 233 23.89 -1.17 -15.45
N SER A 234 24.52 -2.35 -15.33
CA SER A 234 23.88 -3.62 -15.69
C SER A 234 22.66 -3.88 -14.81
N ARG A 235 22.81 -3.72 -13.49
CA ARG A 235 21.72 -3.90 -12.52
C ARG A 235 20.56 -2.94 -12.78
N LEU A 236 20.85 -1.66 -13.04
CA LEU A 236 19.84 -0.67 -13.40
C LEU A 236 19.07 -1.02 -14.68
N LYS A 237 19.76 -1.51 -15.72
CA LYS A 237 19.11 -1.93 -16.97
C LYS A 237 18.21 -3.14 -16.75
N GLU A 238 18.70 -4.13 -16.01
CA GLU A 238 17.91 -5.32 -15.65
C GLU A 238 16.66 -4.93 -14.86
N ARG A 239 16.83 -4.05 -13.86
CA ARG A 239 15.74 -3.51 -13.05
C ARG A 239 14.69 -2.78 -13.88
N ALA A 240 15.11 -1.86 -14.75
CA ALA A 240 14.22 -1.14 -15.64
C ALA A 240 13.48 -2.07 -16.61
N GLY A 241 14.16 -3.10 -17.12
CA GLY A 241 13.55 -4.15 -17.95
C GLY A 241 12.43 -4.87 -17.20
N ALA A 242 12.71 -5.31 -15.98
CA ALA A 242 11.73 -6.02 -15.15
C ALA A 242 10.55 -5.13 -14.72
N GLN A 243 10.80 -3.85 -14.40
CA GLN A 243 9.75 -2.85 -14.13
C GLN A 243 8.86 -2.62 -15.36
N LYS A 244 9.44 -2.56 -16.55
CA LYS A 244 8.67 -2.45 -17.81
C LYS A 244 7.83 -3.69 -18.07
N SER A 245 8.39 -4.89 -17.89
CA SER A 245 7.62 -6.13 -18.02
C SER A 245 6.45 -6.18 -17.05
N ARG A 246 6.65 -5.71 -15.81
CA ARG A 246 5.60 -5.65 -14.78
C ARG A 246 4.49 -4.66 -15.15
N LEU A 247 4.85 -3.48 -15.67
CA LEU A 247 3.89 -2.50 -16.18
C LEU A 247 3.02 -3.09 -17.30
N GLU A 248 3.60 -3.84 -18.23
CA GLU A 248 2.84 -4.47 -19.32
C GLU A 248 1.91 -5.59 -18.83
N GLN A 249 2.30 -6.33 -17.78
CA GLN A 249 1.39 -7.29 -17.12
C GLN A 249 0.20 -6.59 -16.47
N ILE A 250 0.44 -5.47 -15.78
CA ILE A 250 -0.61 -4.66 -15.15
C ILE A 250 -1.62 -4.20 -16.20
N LYS A 251 -1.15 -3.64 -17.32
CA LYS A 251 -2.02 -3.20 -18.43
C LYS A 251 -2.82 -4.33 -19.08
N LYS A 252 -2.25 -5.54 -19.16
CA LYS A 252 -2.92 -6.72 -19.74
C LYS A 252 -4.04 -7.26 -18.84
N ASN A 253 -3.93 -7.06 -17.53
CA ASN A 253 -4.91 -7.53 -16.55
C ASN A 253 -6.06 -6.54 -16.32
N ARG A 254 -6.12 -5.45 -17.10
CA ARG A 254 -7.18 -4.45 -17.12
C ARG A 254 -8.23 -4.81 -18.16
#